data_AF-A0A7Z9XIB4-F1
#
_entry.id   AF-A0A7Z9XIB4-F1
#
_cell.length_a   1.000
_cell.length_b   1.000
_cell.length_c   1.000
_cell.angle_alpha   90.00
_cell.angle_beta   90.00
_cell.angle_gamma   90.00
#
_symmetry.space_group_name_H-M   'P 1'
#
loop_
_entity.id
_entity.type
_entity.pdbx_description
1 polymer ?
#
loop_
_entity_poly.entity_id
_entity_poly.type
_entity_poly.pdbx_seq_one_letter_code
_entity_poly.pdbx_strand_id
1 'polypeptide(L)'
;MMQSNNQLHPFIAYLYALAQREDRQALAHLRRGLGKKPGAAPEMFPYIVPWLPSPLYPQEEKAYYAIASLFALHPAIVANGNMGDHMAATVEPGREDAVERRFVALLASHPDDLPDFLRQA
;
A
#
# COMPACT_ATOMS: atom_id res chain seq x y z
N MET A 1 -27.12 4.99 10.04
CA MET A 1 -26.12 5.92 10.62
C MET A 1 -24.75 5.30 10.49
N MET A 2 -23.93 5.77 9.55
CA MET A 2 -22.48 5.79 9.68
C MET A 2 -22.00 6.89 8.75
N GLN A 3 -21.63 8.04 9.31
CA GLN A 3 -21.05 9.13 8.52
C GLN A 3 -19.66 8.66 8.10
N SER A 4 -19.51 8.28 6.83
CA SER A 4 -18.21 8.07 6.21
C SER A 4 -17.50 9.42 6.15
N ASN A 5 -16.74 9.71 7.20
CA ASN A 5 -15.86 10.86 7.23
C ASN A 5 -14.77 10.59 6.19
N ASN A 6 -14.96 11.10 4.97
CA ASN A 6 -14.10 10.89 3.80
C ASN A 6 -12.78 11.67 3.92
N GLN A 7 -12.18 11.63 5.10
CA GLN A 7 -10.97 12.37 5.41
C GLN A 7 -9.79 11.43 5.18
N LEU A 8 -8.92 11.80 4.22
CA LEU A 8 -7.73 11.06 3.88
C LEU A 8 -6.89 10.81 5.14
N HIS A 9 -6.49 9.56 5.37
CA HIS A 9 -5.68 9.19 6.53
C HIS A 9 -4.38 10.04 6.56
N PRO A 10 -3.98 10.62 7.72
CA PRO A 10 -2.86 11.57 7.79
C PRO A 10 -1.55 11.04 7.20
N PHE A 11 -1.25 9.76 7.41
CA PHE A 11 -0.08 9.12 6.82
C PHE A 11 -0.12 9.10 5.29
N ILE A 12 -1.30 8.85 4.68
CA ILE A 12 -1.47 8.86 3.22
C ILE A 12 -1.34 10.28 2.68
N ALA A 13 -1.90 11.28 3.38
CA ALA A 13 -1.73 12.68 3.03
C ALA A 13 -0.24 13.09 3.04
N TYR A 14 0.53 12.60 4.01
CA TYR A 14 1.98 12.81 4.08
C TYR A 14 2.72 12.17 2.90
N LEU A 15 2.46 10.89 2.60
CA LEU A 15 3.08 10.21 1.45
C LEU A 15 2.76 10.93 0.14
N TYR A 16 1.51 11.34 -0.04
CA TYR A 16 1.09 12.12 -1.20
C TYR A 16 1.82 13.47 -1.28
N ALA A 17 2.04 14.14 -0.15
CA ALA A 17 2.82 15.36 -0.12
C ALA A 17 4.31 15.13 -0.50
N LEU A 18 4.91 13.97 -0.21
CA LEU A 18 6.25 13.62 -0.71
C LEU A 18 6.28 13.47 -2.23
N ALA A 19 5.23 12.92 -2.83
CA ALA A 19 5.11 12.81 -4.28
C ALA A 19 4.89 14.19 -4.94
N GLN A 20 4.01 15.01 -4.39
CA GLN A 20 3.69 16.36 -4.89
C GLN A 20 4.90 17.30 -4.91
N ARG A 21 5.81 17.17 -3.94
CA ARG A 21 7.05 17.95 -3.89
C ARG A 21 8.20 17.34 -4.72
N GLU A 22 7.93 16.26 -5.45
CA GLU A 22 8.93 15.46 -6.17
C GLU A 22 10.12 15.05 -5.29
N ASP A 23 9.89 14.59 -4.05
CA ASP A 23 10.97 14.10 -3.19
C ASP A 23 11.44 12.71 -3.66
N ARG A 24 12.23 12.71 -4.73
CA ARG A 24 12.73 11.48 -5.39
C ARG A 24 13.57 10.64 -4.45
N GLN A 25 14.26 11.26 -3.51
CA GLN A 25 15.07 10.55 -2.51
C GLN A 25 14.16 9.81 -1.53
N ALA A 26 13.14 10.46 -0.96
CA ALA A 26 12.19 9.81 -0.07
C ALA A 26 11.47 8.65 -0.78
N LEU A 27 10.96 8.88 -1.99
CA LEU A 27 10.31 7.82 -2.79
C LEU A 27 11.27 6.68 -3.16
N ALA A 28 12.56 6.96 -3.37
CA ALA A 28 13.56 5.91 -3.58
C ALA A 28 13.81 5.08 -2.30
N HIS A 29 13.88 5.72 -1.13
CA HIS A 29 14.02 5.01 0.14
C HIS A 29 12.81 4.10 0.40
N LEU A 30 11.60 4.62 0.21
CA LEU A 30 10.36 3.85 0.40
C LEU A 30 10.26 2.66 -0.58
N ARG A 31 10.61 2.84 -1.87
CA ARG A 31 10.61 1.73 -2.84
C ARG A 31 11.53 0.56 -2.45
N ARG A 32 12.62 0.82 -1.71
CA ARG A 32 13.56 -0.24 -1.28
C ARG A 32 12.97 -1.20 -0.25
N GLY A 33 11.83 -0.85 0.38
CA GLY A 33 11.09 -1.72 1.27
C GLY A 33 10.19 -2.74 0.58
N LEU A 34 9.98 -2.61 -0.73
CA LEU A 34 9.05 -3.46 -1.46
C LEU A 34 9.45 -4.95 -1.38
N GLY A 35 8.53 -5.78 -0.87
CA GLY A 35 8.77 -7.22 -0.65
C GLY A 35 9.71 -7.54 0.52
N LYS A 36 10.01 -6.56 1.40
CA LYS A 36 10.84 -6.77 2.59
C LYS A 36 10.01 -6.72 3.86
N LYS A 37 10.48 -7.43 4.88
CA LYS A 37 9.92 -7.33 6.24
C LYS A 37 10.18 -5.95 6.84
N PRO A 38 9.29 -5.44 7.72
CA PRO A 38 9.61 -4.29 8.57
C PRO A 38 10.98 -4.47 9.23
N GLY A 39 11.78 -3.40 9.25
CA GLY A 39 13.15 -3.45 9.78
C GLY A 39 14.24 -3.76 8.77
N ALA A 40 13.93 -4.35 7.61
CA ALA A 40 14.94 -4.78 6.62
C ALA A 40 15.32 -3.69 5.59
N ALA A 41 14.76 -2.49 5.71
CA ALA A 41 15.12 -1.30 4.94
C ALA A 41 15.20 -0.07 5.87
N PRO A 42 16.32 0.09 6.61
CA PRO A 42 16.47 1.15 7.62
C PRO A 42 16.28 2.57 7.06
N GLU A 43 16.53 2.77 5.77
CA GLU A 43 16.36 4.06 5.09
C GLU A 43 14.89 4.54 5.11
N MET A 44 13.93 3.65 5.33
CA MET A 44 12.52 3.99 5.42
C MET A 44 12.12 4.55 6.78
N PHE A 45 12.87 4.25 7.84
CA PHE A 45 12.47 4.56 9.22
C PHE A 45 12.14 6.04 9.44
N PRO A 46 12.93 7.00 8.93
CA PRO A 46 12.64 8.43 9.11
C PRO A 46 11.27 8.85 8.55
N TYR A 47 10.74 8.12 7.56
CA TYR A 47 9.50 8.45 6.88
C TYR A 47 8.28 7.71 7.44
N ILE A 48 8.49 6.61 8.17
CA ILE A 48 7.40 5.72 8.62
C ILE A 48 7.23 5.76 10.13
N VAL A 49 8.32 5.62 10.90
CA VAL A 49 8.27 5.49 12.37
C VAL A 49 7.51 6.64 13.05
N PRO A 50 7.63 7.91 12.62
CA PRO A 50 6.86 9.01 13.20
C PRO A 50 5.33 8.88 13.08
N TRP A 51 4.85 8.01 12.18
CA TRP A 51 3.42 7.84 11.88
C TRP A 51 2.82 6.57 12.49
N LEU A 52 3.65 5.72 13.11
CA LEU A 52 3.18 4.49 13.72
C LEU A 52 2.30 4.77 14.95
N PRO A 53 1.17 4.08 15.10
CA PRO A 53 0.28 4.27 16.25
C PRO A 53 0.94 3.79 17.56
N SER A 54 0.38 4.24 18.68
CA SER A 54 0.73 3.75 20.01
C SER A 54 -0.56 3.42 20.79
N PRO A 55 -0.78 2.16 21.21
CA PRO A 55 0.12 1.02 21.05
C PRO A 55 0.25 0.56 19.60
N LEU A 56 1.42 0.01 19.25
CA LEU A 56 1.71 -0.52 17.92
C LEU A 56 1.49 -2.04 17.90
N TYR A 57 0.61 -2.52 17.03
CA TYR A 57 0.48 -3.95 16.76
C TYR A 57 1.34 -4.39 15.56
N PRO A 58 1.91 -5.61 15.56
CA PRO A 58 2.79 -6.06 14.46
C PRO A 58 2.15 -6.04 13.06
N GLN A 59 0.84 -6.26 12.97
CA GLN A 59 0.13 -6.21 11.70
C GLN A 59 -0.03 -4.78 11.18
N GLU A 60 -0.27 -3.81 12.06
CA GLU A 60 -0.33 -2.39 11.70
C GLU A 60 1.04 -1.91 11.22
N GLU A 61 2.11 -2.28 11.93
CA GLU A 61 3.46 -1.97 11.49
C GLU A 61 3.72 -2.48 10.07
N LYS A 62 3.46 -3.76 9.81
CA LYS A 62 3.57 -4.36 8.46
C LYS A 62 2.77 -3.59 7.41
N ALA A 63 1.53 -3.19 7.74
CA ALA A 63 0.68 -2.44 6.83
C ALA A 63 1.28 -1.08 6.44
N TYR A 64 1.83 -0.33 7.40
CA TYR A 64 2.45 0.98 7.12
C TYR A 64 3.65 0.84 6.18
N TYR A 65 4.52 -0.15 6.39
CA TYR A 65 5.66 -0.40 5.50
C TYR A 65 5.23 -0.87 4.11
N ALA A 66 4.22 -1.74 4.02
CA ALA A 66 3.69 -2.22 2.75
C ALA A 66 3.05 -1.08 1.94
N ILE A 67 2.17 -0.30 2.57
CA ILE A 67 1.49 0.85 1.95
C ILE A 67 2.51 1.87 1.43
N ALA A 68 3.52 2.23 2.25
CA ALA A 68 4.52 3.21 1.83
C ALA A 68 5.36 2.72 0.65
N SER A 69 5.72 1.43 0.63
CA SER A 69 6.49 0.82 -0.45
C SER A 69 5.70 0.73 -1.75
N LEU A 70 4.42 0.30 -1.68
CA LEU A 70 3.52 0.21 -2.83
C LEU A 70 3.18 1.59 -3.39
N PHE A 71 2.87 2.56 -2.52
CA PHE A 71 2.65 3.93 -2.94
C PHE A 71 3.90 4.51 -3.62
N ALA A 72 5.09 4.29 -3.07
CA ALA A 72 6.30 4.83 -3.69
C ALA A 72 6.64 4.17 -5.04
N LEU A 73 6.17 2.95 -5.29
CA LEU A 73 6.26 2.29 -6.60
C LEU A 73 5.34 2.96 -7.63
N HIS A 74 4.12 3.30 -7.23
CA HIS A 74 3.14 4.00 -8.06
C HIS A 74 2.47 5.14 -7.27
N PRO A 75 3.06 6.36 -7.26
CA PRO A 75 2.64 7.48 -6.39
C PRO A 75 1.33 8.15 -6.86
N ALA A 76 0.25 7.40 -6.84
CA ALA A 76 -1.09 7.84 -7.20
C ALA A 76 -2.07 7.58 -6.06
N ILE A 77 -3.07 8.44 -5.92
CA ILE A 77 -4.20 8.25 -5.02
C ILE A 77 -5.50 8.41 -5.80
N VAL A 78 -6.52 7.70 -5.34
CA VAL A 78 -7.88 7.77 -5.87
C VAL A 78 -8.82 8.08 -4.71
N ALA A 79 -9.84 8.88 -4.99
CA ALA A 79 -10.75 9.37 -3.95
C ALA A 79 -11.78 8.31 -3.51
N ASN A 80 -12.05 7.31 -4.36
CA ASN A 80 -13.09 6.31 -4.16
C ASN A 80 -12.64 4.95 -4.67
N GLY A 81 -13.24 3.91 -4.12
CA GLY A 81 -12.97 2.52 -4.48
C GLY A 81 -12.06 1.82 -3.48
N ASN A 82 -12.12 0.49 -3.47
CA ASN A 82 -11.20 -0.39 -2.77
C ASN A 82 -10.40 -1.22 -3.79
N MET A 83 -9.47 -2.04 -3.30
CA MET A 83 -8.62 -2.88 -4.16
C MET A 83 -9.43 -3.78 -5.11
N GLY A 84 -10.55 -4.34 -4.65
CA GLY A 84 -11.45 -5.15 -5.49
C GLY A 84 -12.12 -4.34 -6.59
N ASP A 85 -12.58 -3.12 -6.29
CA ASP A 85 -13.16 -2.22 -7.31
C ASP A 85 -12.15 -1.91 -8.43
N HIS A 86 -10.90 -1.64 -8.04
CA HIS A 86 -9.82 -1.34 -8.99
C HIS A 86 -9.34 -2.55 -9.77
N MET A 87 -9.29 -3.74 -9.16
CA MET A 87 -8.99 -4.98 -9.89
C MET A 87 -10.11 -5.37 -10.86
N ALA A 88 -11.37 -5.18 -10.49
CA ALA A 88 -12.50 -5.41 -11.41
C ALA A 88 -12.44 -4.46 -12.62
N ALA A 89 -11.99 -3.22 -12.43
CA ALA A 89 -11.83 -2.24 -13.49
C ALA A 89 -10.71 -2.57 -14.50
N THR A 90 -9.80 -3.50 -14.18
CA THR A 90 -8.69 -3.90 -15.07
C THR A 90 -9.01 -5.13 -15.92
N VAL A 91 -10.21 -5.68 -15.80
CA VAL A 91 -10.65 -6.85 -16.57
C VAL A 91 -10.76 -6.51 -18.06
N GLU A 92 -9.98 -7.22 -18.87
CA GLU A 92 -10.07 -7.17 -20.33
C GLU A 92 -10.88 -8.37 -20.87
N PRO A 93 -11.67 -8.20 -21.94
CA PRO A 93 -12.39 -9.30 -22.57
C PRO A 93 -11.46 -10.47 -22.93
N GLY A 94 -11.80 -11.68 -22.48
CA GLY A 94 -10.99 -12.89 -22.66
C GLY A 94 -9.87 -13.09 -21.64
N ARG A 95 -9.78 -12.25 -20.60
CA ARG A 95 -8.82 -12.39 -19.48
C ARG A 95 -9.50 -12.37 -18.10
N GLU A 96 -10.82 -12.49 -18.06
CA GLU A 96 -11.64 -12.48 -16.86
C GLU A 96 -11.12 -13.49 -15.82
N ASP A 97 -10.92 -14.73 -16.25
CA ASP A 97 -10.37 -15.81 -15.44
C ASP A 97 -9.01 -15.48 -14.81
N ALA A 98 -8.15 -14.75 -15.53
CA ALA A 98 -6.80 -14.46 -15.06
C ALA A 98 -6.82 -13.42 -13.94
N VAL A 99 -7.67 -12.41 -14.06
CA VAL A 99 -7.86 -11.38 -13.01
C VAL A 99 -8.54 -11.99 -11.80
N GLU A 100 -9.59 -12.81 -12.01
CA GLU A 100 -10.29 -13.50 -10.92
C GLU A 100 -9.33 -14.41 -10.13
N ARG A 101 -8.52 -15.23 -10.82
CA ARG A 101 -7.53 -16.11 -10.15
C ARG A 101 -6.55 -15.32 -9.29
N ARG A 102 -6.07 -14.16 -9.77
CA ARG A 102 -5.16 -13.30 -8.99
C ARG A 102 -5.86 -12.70 -7.78
N PHE A 103 -7.09 -12.22 -7.94
CA PHE A 103 -7.85 -11.66 -6.82
C PHE A 103 -8.17 -12.71 -5.76
N VAL A 104 -8.59 -13.92 -6.17
CA VAL A 104 -8.82 -15.04 -5.25
C VAL A 104 -7.53 -15.41 -4.51
N ALA A 105 -6.39 -15.48 -5.21
CA ALA A 105 -5.10 -15.76 -4.58
C ALA A 105 -4.70 -14.67 -3.55
N LEU A 106 -4.95 -13.39 -3.86
CA LEU A 106 -4.73 -12.28 -2.94
C LEU A 106 -5.59 -12.41 -1.67
N LEU A 107 -6.90 -12.67 -1.82
CA LEU A 107 -7.82 -12.83 -0.69
C LEU A 107 -7.49 -14.05 0.18
N ALA A 108 -6.99 -15.12 -0.41
CA ALA A 108 -6.59 -16.33 0.28
C ALA A 108 -5.17 -16.28 0.87
N SER A 109 -4.40 -15.21 0.61
CA SER A 109 -2.99 -15.12 1.01
C SER A 109 -2.81 -15.05 2.53
N HIS A 110 -1.72 -15.66 3.01
CA HIS A 110 -1.34 -15.53 4.41
C HIS A 110 -0.82 -14.09 4.68
N PRO A 111 -1.03 -13.49 5.86
CA PRO A 111 -0.59 -12.13 6.16
C PRO A 111 0.90 -11.86 5.93
N ASP A 112 1.75 -12.89 6.01
CA ASP A 112 3.19 -12.76 5.73
C ASP A 112 3.52 -12.72 4.24
N ASP A 113 2.67 -13.28 3.38
CA ASP A 113 2.84 -13.31 1.92
C ASP A 113 2.06 -12.17 1.23
N LEU A 114 1.10 -11.57 1.94
CA LEU A 114 0.24 -10.49 1.45
C LEU A 114 1.01 -9.36 0.73
N PRO A 115 2.18 -8.87 1.20
CA PRO A 115 2.93 -7.84 0.48
C PRO A 115 3.35 -8.24 -0.94
N ASP A 116 3.66 -9.52 -1.17
CA ASP A 116 4.07 -10.01 -2.48
C ASP A 116 2.88 -10.14 -3.43
N PHE A 117 1.73 -10.61 -2.94
CA PHE A 117 0.50 -10.66 -3.72
C PHE A 117 -0.01 -9.25 -4.07
N LEU A 118 0.02 -8.31 -3.12
CA LEU A 118 -0.37 -6.92 -3.37
C LEU A 118 0.53 -6.22 -4.40
N ARG A 119 1.81 -6.57 -4.45
CA ARG A 119 2.75 -6.02 -5.46
C ARG A 119 2.40 -6.48 -6.88
N GLN A 120 1.86 -7.69 -7.04
CA GLN A 120 1.55 -8.28 -8.34
C GLN A 120 0.16 -7.91 -8.87
N ALA A 121 -0.71 -7.44 -7.98
CA ALA A 121 -2.10 -7.13 -8.25
C ALA A 121 -2.29 -5.83 -9.05
#